data_AF-A0A958QQH5-F1
#
_entry.id   AF-A0A958QQH5-F1
#
_cell.length_a   1.000
_cell.length_b   1.000
_cell.length_c   1.000
_cell.angle_alpha   90.00
_cell.angle_beta   90.00
_cell.angle_gamma   90.00
#
_symmetry.space_group_name_H-M   'P 1'
#
loop_
_entity.id
_entity.type
_entity.pdbx_description
1 polymer ?
#
loop_
_entity_poly.entity_id
_entity_poly.type
_entity_poly.pdbx_seq_one_letter_code
_entity_poly.pdbx_strand_id
1 'polypeptide(L)'
;MIDNRHGESSGTFEERESPPIIPPALSLSAKKEGPVVPEVTVESAVPLEAVSSYQPELRIAHQFAPFSRHFERRPEPLFGRIVEVTDCSTSVRDRAASDLRVVRISDFLAGNDHVFLGFGLPNAYLAFPAPPASNEPHYEKFAAKSLRRAPSVVEDTKGWVQAGIHFLMRDLPEEAKQAIRVAAADHHGKKYWTCVNANARVLEDAGFTSGGKPLRKIYFPVALLRTIEENGLFYRGQPVNVEVFRTSRTPVEDFGMAIVGAESKTLSRHSKRAIDKWLRGTKLKWLTTKRKLSQKGAVWEEREIAPSLPEGVKYKDDLDVRVSVPSQRGFLVRMLWGPHHLFEVRQNRVAVSDFLPDKLRAYPQEKPSLATRLKKGLLFSPPVIRGIRRELCPRYFELGERDEAKIHRMLLTDSEKNPNKFNLFVTGEKIILSRLKVRFPKADWIMSKHVLVSGYDSDVRFAGEVWKDKDGVINVNGNSGTYQPTDEQLLKLVEYLQRVFPSLTFKAERRTSLV
;
A
#
# COMPACT_ATOMS: atom_id res chain seq x y z
N MET A 1 -49.91 -0.64 44.87
CA MET A 1 -50.65 -1.71 45.56
C MET A 1 -49.66 -2.80 45.93
N ILE A 2 -49.58 -3.08 47.24
CA ILE A 2 -49.06 -4.30 47.88
C ILE A 2 -47.53 -4.50 47.87
N ASP A 3 -46.95 -3.88 48.89
CA ASP A 3 -46.00 -4.40 49.90
C ASP A 3 -45.87 -5.93 50.04
N ASN A 4 -44.64 -6.44 50.25
CA ASN A 4 -44.24 -7.18 51.47
C ASN A 4 -42.92 -7.99 51.34
N ARG A 5 -42.00 -7.73 52.30
CA ARG A 5 -41.29 -8.67 53.22
C ARG A 5 -40.28 -9.68 52.62
N HIS A 6 -38.99 -9.52 52.95
CA HIS A 6 -38.24 -10.05 54.13
C HIS A 6 -37.85 -11.53 54.03
N GLY A 7 -36.57 -11.80 54.29
CA GLY A 7 -36.03 -13.14 54.57
C GLY A 7 -34.50 -13.19 54.51
N GLU A 8 -33.84 -12.82 55.61
CA GLU A 8 -32.43 -13.08 55.90
C GLU A 8 -32.18 -14.55 56.26
N SER A 9 -30.91 -15.00 56.15
CA SER A 9 -30.16 -16.01 56.94
C SER A 9 -29.20 -16.78 56.01
N SER A 10 -27.89 -16.51 56.05
CA SER A 10 -26.86 -17.00 56.98
C SER A 10 -26.58 -18.51 56.87
N GLY A 11 -25.34 -18.85 56.50
CA GLY A 11 -24.83 -20.22 56.51
C GLY A 11 -23.38 -20.30 56.01
N THR A 12 -22.44 -20.19 56.95
CA THR A 12 -20.98 -20.37 56.86
C THR A 12 -20.57 -21.86 56.79
N PHE A 13 -19.23 -22.10 56.68
CA PHE A 13 -18.45 -23.36 56.73
C PHE A 13 -18.02 -23.91 55.35
N GLU A 14 -16.77 -24.28 55.05
CA GLU A 14 -15.59 -24.58 55.90
C GLU A 14 -14.29 -24.54 55.07
N GLU A 15 -13.20 -24.08 55.69
CA GLU A 15 -11.81 -24.28 55.27
C GLU A 15 -11.43 -25.77 55.24
N ARG A 16 -10.54 -26.18 54.32
CA ARG A 16 -9.54 -27.22 54.63
C ARG A 16 -8.19 -26.88 54.01
N GLU A 17 -7.23 -26.73 54.92
CA GLU A 17 -5.79 -26.61 54.71
C GLU A 17 -5.16 -27.89 54.14
N SER A 18 -4.00 -27.69 53.51
CA SER A 18 -3.05 -28.74 53.09
C SER A 18 -2.23 -29.26 54.28
N PRO A 19 -1.52 -30.40 54.13
CA PRO A 19 -0.11 -30.38 54.52
C PRO A 19 0.86 -31.13 53.57
N PRO A 20 2.19 -30.95 53.75
CA PRO A 20 3.23 -31.06 52.73
C PRO A 20 4.07 -32.34 52.85
N ILE A 21 4.85 -32.71 51.81
CA ILE A 21 5.98 -33.65 51.94
C ILE A 21 7.18 -33.22 51.06
N ILE A 22 8.35 -33.30 51.70
CA ILE A 22 9.74 -32.88 51.41
C ILE A 22 10.48 -33.93 50.50
N PRO A 23 11.63 -33.60 49.85
CA PRO A 23 12.22 -34.36 48.75
C PRO A 23 13.33 -35.34 49.20
N PRO A 24 14.03 -36.01 48.27
CA PRO A 24 15.40 -36.44 48.53
C PRO A 24 16.42 -35.87 47.52
N ALA A 25 17.59 -35.57 48.07
CA ALA A 25 18.85 -35.26 47.40
C ALA A 25 19.74 -36.52 47.25
N LEU A 26 20.93 -36.32 46.64
CA LEU A 26 22.11 -37.22 46.48
C LEU A 26 22.09 -38.10 45.21
N SER A 27 23.16 -38.25 44.41
CA SER A 27 24.62 -38.23 44.65
C SER A 27 25.37 -37.97 43.32
N LEU A 28 26.40 -37.11 43.29
CA LEU A 28 27.84 -37.41 43.18
C LEU A 28 28.27 -38.50 42.18
N SER A 29 29.00 -38.08 41.13
CA SER A 29 30.20 -38.78 40.66
C SER A 29 31.03 -37.86 39.76
N ALA A 30 32.17 -37.43 40.29
CA ALA A 30 33.25 -36.77 39.58
C ALA A 30 33.99 -37.77 38.67
N LYS A 31 34.50 -37.30 37.53
CA LYS A 31 35.81 -37.72 37.01
C LYS A 31 36.53 -36.54 36.38
N LYS A 32 37.63 -36.16 37.04
CA LYS A 32 38.75 -35.37 36.52
C LYS A 32 39.40 -36.14 35.37
N GLU A 33 39.88 -35.41 34.37
CA GLU A 33 41.26 -35.54 33.91
C GLU A 33 41.66 -34.26 33.17
N GLY A 34 42.77 -33.68 33.61
CA GLY A 34 43.37 -32.45 33.11
C GLY A 34 44.44 -32.73 32.05
N PRO A 35 45.32 -31.76 31.77
CA PRO A 35 45.61 -31.32 30.40
C PRO A 35 46.95 -31.85 29.86
N VAL A 36 47.11 -31.81 28.53
CA VAL A 36 48.40 -31.94 27.88
C VAL A 36 48.69 -30.67 27.08
N VAL A 37 49.74 -29.98 27.51
CA VAL A 37 50.46 -28.92 26.80
C VAL A 37 51.71 -29.57 26.19
N PRO A 38 52.21 -29.04 25.06
CA PRO A 38 53.63 -28.71 25.05
C PRO A 38 53.93 -27.27 24.62
N GLU A 39 54.88 -26.70 25.36
CA GLU A 39 55.60 -25.44 25.17
C GLU A 39 56.46 -25.43 23.89
N VAL A 40 56.41 -24.34 23.10
CA VAL A 40 57.41 -23.24 22.97
C VAL A 40 58.52 -23.49 21.94
N THR A 41 58.59 -22.64 20.91
CA THR A 41 59.79 -21.78 20.68
C THR A 41 59.45 -20.59 19.78
N VAL A 42 59.99 -19.44 20.19
CA VAL A 42 59.80 -18.08 19.67
C VAL A 42 61.06 -17.67 18.91
N GLU A 43 60.92 -17.11 17.72
CA GLU A 43 61.88 -16.22 17.02
C GLU A 43 61.10 -15.60 15.83
N SER A 44 61.19 -14.35 15.39
CA SER A 44 61.64 -13.06 15.90
C SER A 44 61.03 -11.99 14.96
N ALA A 45 60.88 -10.75 15.46
CA ALA A 45 60.86 -9.48 14.71
C ALA A 45 59.97 -9.25 13.45
N VAL A 46 59.02 -8.33 13.64
CA VAL A 46 58.25 -7.45 12.71
C VAL A 46 59.22 -6.44 12.01
N PRO A 47 58.93 -5.65 10.91
CA PRO A 47 57.65 -5.38 10.20
C PRO A 47 57.67 -5.19 8.63
N LEU A 48 56.44 -4.98 8.12
CA LEU A 48 55.98 -3.97 7.12
C LEU A 48 55.89 -4.33 5.61
N GLU A 49 54.66 -4.15 5.13
CA GLU A 49 54.19 -3.74 3.80
C GLU A 49 53.82 -4.79 2.73
N ALA A 50 52.50 -5.02 2.70
CA ALA A 50 51.61 -4.80 1.56
C ALA A 50 51.45 -5.86 0.46
N VAL A 51 50.17 -5.97 0.05
CA VAL A 51 49.60 -6.71 -1.08
C VAL A 51 49.32 -8.20 -0.82
N SER A 52 48.22 -8.46 -0.09
CA SER A 52 47.58 -9.78 -0.05
C SER A 52 46.26 -9.75 -0.81
N SER A 53 46.28 -10.38 -1.98
CA SER A 53 45.12 -10.86 -2.71
C SER A 53 44.37 -11.89 -1.87
N TYR A 54 43.18 -11.54 -1.36
CA TYR A 54 42.28 -12.48 -0.72
C TYR A 54 41.00 -12.62 -1.55
N GLN A 55 40.92 -13.71 -2.29
CA GLN A 55 39.65 -14.32 -2.68
C GLN A 55 39.11 -15.12 -1.50
N PRO A 56 37.86 -14.93 -1.04
CA PRO A 56 37.19 -15.92 -0.23
C PRO A 56 36.25 -16.77 -1.10
N GLU A 57 36.72 -17.99 -1.35
CA GLU A 57 36.01 -19.26 -1.30
C GLU A 57 34.53 -19.32 -1.71
N LEU A 58 34.32 -20.04 -2.83
CA LEU A 58 33.07 -20.70 -3.18
C LEU A 58 32.55 -21.56 -2.03
N ARG A 59 31.48 -21.11 -1.37
CA ARG A 59 30.52 -22.01 -0.73
C ARG A 59 29.43 -22.39 -1.72
N ILE A 60 29.39 -23.69 -1.96
CA ILE A 60 28.50 -24.43 -2.84
C ILE A 60 27.05 -23.95 -2.68
N ALA A 61 26.53 -23.43 -3.79
CA ALA A 61 25.15 -23.03 -3.96
C ALA A 61 24.24 -24.24 -3.79
N HIS A 62 23.64 -24.38 -2.60
CA HIS A 62 22.38 -25.08 -2.49
C HIS A 62 21.30 -24.24 -3.17
N GLN A 63 20.79 -24.80 -4.26
CA GLN A 63 19.67 -24.35 -5.05
C GLN A 63 18.47 -23.98 -4.18
N PHE A 64 18.29 -22.68 -3.92
CA PHE A 64 17.03 -21.94 -3.94
C PHE A 64 17.42 -20.46 -3.85
N ALA A 65 17.64 -19.80 -4.98
CA ALA A 65 17.76 -18.34 -5.00
C ALA A 65 16.44 -17.76 -4.46
N PRO A 66 16.42 -17.06 -3.32
CA PRO A 66 15.21 -16.36 -2.90
C PRO A 66 15.12 -15.13 -3.78
N PHE A 67 14.18 -15.17 -4.74
CA PHE A 67 13.74 -14.07 -5.60
C PHE A 67 14.12 -12.67 -5.09
N SER A 68 15.19 -12.10 -5.64
CA SER A 68 15.44 -10.66 -5.62
C SER A 68 14.43 -9.97 -6.53
N ARG A 69 13.17 -9.92 -6.10
CA ARG A 69 12.16 -9.10 -6.76
C ARG A 69 12.21 -7.73 -6.11
N HIS A 70 12.77 -6.74 -6.80
CA HIS A 70 12.70 -5.35 -6.38
C HIS A 70 11.22 -4.93 -6.39
N PHE A 71 10.57 -4.94 -5.24
CA PHE A 71 9.22 -4.40 -5.12
C PHE A 71 9.27 -2.87 -5.29
N GLU A 72 8.37 -2.31 -6.08
CA GLU A 72 8.28 -0.85 -6.22
C GLU A 72 7.80 -0.26 -4.89
N ARG A 73 8.65 0.51 -4.21
CA ARG A 73 8.25 1.36 -3.10
C ARG A 73 7.78 2.70 -3.63
N ARG A 74 6.58 3.13 -3.25
CA ARG A 74 6.08 4.45 -3.62
C ARG A 74 5.06 5.01 -2.64
N PRO A 75 4.95 6.34 -2.55
CA PRO A 75 3.83 7.00 -1.89
C PRO A 75 2.52 6.71 -2.62
N GLU A 76 1.54 6.13 -1.93
CA GLU A 76 0.18 5.99 -2.45
C GLU A 76 -0.86 6.63 -1.49
N PRO A 77 -1.95 7.20 -2.03
CA PRO A 77 -3.08 7.68 -1.26
C PRO A 77 -3.88 6.54 -0.61
N LEU A 78 -4.02 6.58 0.72
CA LEU A 78 -4.86 5.70 1.53
C LEU A 78 -5.73 6.54 2.48
N PHE A 79 -7.06 6.52 2.27
CA PHE A 79 -8.07 7.26 3.07
C PHE A 79 -7.85 8.76 3.26
N GLY A 80 -7.21 9.42 2.28
CA GLY A 80 -6.94 10.86 2.31
C GLY A 80 -5.57 11.24 2.90
N ARG A 81 -4.72 10.25 3.20
CA ARG A 81 -3.30 10.43 3.56
C ARG A 81 -2.41 9.76 2.52
N ILE A 82 -1.15 10.17 2.46
CA ILE A 82 -0.14 9.50 1.63
C ILE A 82 0.66 8.55 2.52
N VAL A 83 0.79 7.31 2.08
CA VAL A 83 1.50 6.24 2.80
C VAL A 83 2.53 5.61 1.89
N GLU A 84 3.72 5.27 2.39
CA GLU A 84 4.68 4.51 1.60
C GLU A 84 4.23 3.06 1.48
N VAL A 85 4.12 2.58 0.24
CA VAL A 85 3.62 1.25 -0.08
C VAL A 85 4.68 0.48 -0.84
N THR A 86 4.95 -0.74 -0.37
CA THR A 86 5.70 -1.75 -1.10
C THR A 86 4.74 -2.51 -2.02
N ASP A 87 4.78 -2.21 -3.31
CA ASP A 87 3.89 -2.83 -4.30
C ASP A 87 4.43 -4.18 -4.76
N CYS A 88 3.74 -5.23 -4.33
CA CYS A 88 4.03 -6.62 -4.69
C CYS A 88 3.04 -7.16 -5.73
N SER A 89 2.04 -6.36 -6.13
CA SER A 89 0.85 -6.83 -6.86
C SER A 89 1.13 -7.45 -8.23
N THR A 90 2.27 -7.13 -8.83
CA THR A 90 2.75 -7.68 -10.11
C THR A 90 3.64 -8.90 -9.95
N SER A 91 4.18 -9.10 -8.75
CA SER A 91 5.10 -10.19 -8.42
C SER A 91 4.38 -11.39 -7.77
N VAL A 92 3.29 -11.16 -7.05
CA VAL A 92 2.58 -12.22 -6.33
C VAL A 92 1.67 -13.05 -7.25
N ARG A 93 1.63 -14.37 -7.04
CA ARG A 93 0.69 -15.26 -7.70
C ARG A 93 -0.62 -15.24 -6.94
N ASP A 94 -1.63 -14.55 -7.49
CA ASP A 94 -2.99 -14.66 -7.01
C ASP A 94 -3.72 -15.84 -7.66
N ARG A 95 -4.49 -16.58 -6.85
CA ARG A 95 -5.47 -17.57 -7.33
C ARG A 95 -6.85 -17.25 -6.79
N ALA A 96 -7.88 -17.58 -7.55
CA ALA A 96 -9.24 -17.54 -7.07
C ALA A 96 -9.47 -18.74 -6.13
N ALA A 97 -9.85 -18.45 -4.89
CA ALA A 97 -10.34 -19.43 -3.92
C ALA A 97 -11.79 -19.06 -3.59
N SER A 98 -12.74 -19.70 -4.27
CA SER A 98 -14.15 -19.30 -4.27
C SER A 98 -14.34 -17.85 -4.74
N ASP A 99 -14.99 -16.99 -3.96
CA ASP A 99 -15.20 -15.57 -4.25
C ASP A 99 -14.03 -14.66 -3.86
N LEU A 100 -12.96 -15.21 -3.29
CA LEU A 100 -11.80 -14.48 -2.78
C LEU A 100 -10.56 -14.68 -3.66
N ARG A 101 -9.70 -13.67 -3.71
CA ARG A 101 -8.34 -13.80 -4.26
C ARG A 101 -7.37 -14.05 -3.13
N VAL A 102 -6.52 -15.05 -3.28
CA VAL A 102 -5.49 -15.42 -2.29
C VAL A 102 -4.10 -15.43 -2.93
N VAL A 103 -3.09 -15.07 -2.16
CA VAL A 103 -1.66 -15.03 -2.53
C VAL A 103 -0.85 -15.88 -1.56
N ARG A 104 0.30 -16.39 -1.99
CA ARG A 104 1.23 -17.07 -1.08
C ARG A 104 1.96 -16.03 -0.23
N ILE A 105 2.12 -16.31 1.06
CA ILE A 105 2.90 -15.45 1.97
C ILE A 105 4.35 -15.35 1.48
N SER A 106 4.93 -16.48 1.08
CA SER A 106 6.30 -16.56 0.57
C SER A 106 6.55 -15.77 -0.72
N ASP A 107 5.51 -15.32 -1.42
CA ASP A 107 5.67 -14.48 -2.62
C ASP A 107 6.02 -13.02 -2.28
N PHE A 108 5.78 -12.57 -1.04
CA PHE A 108 6.03 -11.17 -0.62
C PHE A 108 6.65 -11.01 0.77
N LEU A 109 6.76 -12.08 1.57
CA LEU A 109 7.47 -12.11 2.85
C LEU A 109 8.42 -13.30 2.88
N ALA A 110 9.68 -13.05 3.24
CA ALA A 110 10.69 -14.10 3.43
C ALA A 110 10.80 -14.47 4.93
N GLY A 111 10.89 -15.77 5.22
CA GLY A 111 11.07 -16.28 6.58
C GLY A 111 9.78 -16.40 7.41
N ASN A 112 9.96 -16.71 8.70
CA ASN A 112 8.86 -17.04 9.63
C ASN A 112 8.77 -16.10 10.83
N ASP A 113 9.01 -14.80 10.63
CA ASP A 113 9.15 -13.85 11.74
C ASP A 113 8.18 -12.67 11.68
N HIS A 114 7.27 -12.69 10.72
CA HIS A 114 6.47 -11.52 10.36
C HIS A 114 5.08 -11.59 10.98
N VAL A 115 4.67 -10.54 11.69
CA VAL A 115 3.26 -10.35 12.06
C VAL A 115 2.66 -9.30 11.15
N PHE A 116 1.48 -9.57 10.60
CA PHE A 116 0.81 -8.58 9.76
C PHE A 116 -0.70 -8.58 9.91
N LEU A 117 -1.26 -7.37 9.86
CA LEU A 117 -2.70 -7.15 9.78
C LEU A 117 -3.10 -7.02 8.31
N GLY A 118 -3.77 -8.04 7.78
CA GLY A 118 -4.21 -8.11 6.40
C GLY A 118 -5.64 -7.58 6.21
N PHE A 119 -5.82 -6.71 5.24
CA PHE A 119 -7.10 -6.20 4.77
C PHE A 119 -7.38 -6.71 3.36
N GLY A 120 -8.19 -7.77 3.27
CA GLY A 120 -8.77 -8.25 2.03
C GLY A 120 -10.17 -7.67 1.79
N LEU A 121 -10.68 -7.77 0.56
CA LEU A 121 -12.08 -7.45 0.27
C LEU A 121 -12.98 -8.69 0.50
N PRO A 122 -13.83 -8.76 1.54
CA PRO A 122 -14.15 -7.75 2.55
C PRO A 122 -13.61 -8.05 3.97
N ASN A 123 -12.64 -8.95 4.13
CA ASN A 123 -12.24 -9.48 5.44
C ASN A 123 -10.95 -8.82 5.96
N ALA A 124 -10.88 -8.62 7.28
CA ALA A 124 -9.62 -8.35 7.99
C ALA A 124 -9.20 -9.57 8.81
N TYR A 125 -7.89 -9.80 8.93
CA TYR A 125 -7.29 -10.89 9.68
C TYR A 125 -5.91 -10.49 10.19
N LEU A 126 -5.48 -11.09 11.30
CA LEU A 126 -4.15 -10.93 11.86
C LEU A 126 -3.41 -12.24 11.64
N ALA A 127 -2.31 -12.20 10.88
CA ALA A 127 -1.45 -13.35 10.64
C ALA A 127 -0.17 -13.22 11.48
N PHE A 128 0.28 -14.35 12.02
CA PHE A 128 1.45 -14.44 12.90
C PHE A 128 2.15 -15.79 12.70
N PRO A 129 3.47 -15.85 12.94
CA PRO A 129 4.21 -17.09 12.80
C PRO A 129 3.77 -18.07 13.89
N ALA A 130 3.48 -19.28 13.45
CA ALA A 130 3.20 -20.39 14.35
C ALA A 130 4.50 -20.82 15.08
N PRO A 131 4.40 -21.51 16.23
CA PRO A 131 5.56 -22.10 16.87
C PRO A 131 6.33 -22.99 15.89
N PRO A 132 7.68 -22.99 15.92
CA PRO A 132 8.48 -23.77 14.99
C PRO A 132 8.22 -25.26 15.16
N ALA A 133 7.54 -25.87 14.19
CA ALA A 133 7.35 -27.31 14.08
C ALA A 133 8.20 -27.94 12.95
N SER A 134 8.70 -27.11 12.02
CA SER A 134 9.57 -27.50 10.90
C SER A 134 10.44 -26.33 10.46
N ASN A 135 11.40 -26.58 9.56
CA ASN A 135 12.23 -25.54 8.93
C ASN A 135 11.49 -24.73 7.84
N GLU A 136 10.22 -25.03 7.56
CA GLU A 136 9.41 -24.27 6.60
C GLU A 136 8.62 -23.15 7.30
N PRO A 137 8.51 -21.94 6.70
CA PRO A 137 7.71 -20.87 7.28
C PRO A 137 6.25 -21.26 7.46
N HIS A 138 5.80 -21.30 8.71
CA HIS A 138 4.44 -21.71 9.07
C HIS A 138 3.70 -20.56 9.74
N TYR A 139 2.58 -20.15 9.17
CA TYR A 139 1.78 -19.03 9.64
C TYR A 139 0.39 -19.49 10.04
N GLU A 140 -0.07 -19.03 11.19
CA GLU A 140 -1.46 -19.04 11.59
C GLU A 140 -2.08 -17.67 11.32
N LYS A 141 -3.41 -17.63 11.25
CA LYS A 141 -4.14 -16.38 11.27
C LYS A 141 -5.34 -16.45 12.19
N PHE A 142 -5.59 -15.34 12.86
CA PHE A 142 -6.84 -15.07 13.53
C PHE A 142 -7.83 -14.47 12.53
N ALA A 143 -8.88 -15.22 12.22
CA ALA A 143 -9.93 -14.84 11.29
C ALA A 143 -11.27 -14.73 12.00
N ALA A 144 -11.99 -13.64 11.75
CA ALA A 144 -13.30 -13.39 12.32
C ALA A 144 -14.33 -13.05 11.24
N LYS A 145 -15.60 -13.13 11.61
CA LYS A 145 -16.73 -12.95 10.69
C LYS A 145 -17.62 -11.80 11.21
N SER A 146 -18.02 -10.89 10.33
CA SER A 146 -18.83 -9.72 10.73
C SER A 146 -20.26 -10.09 11.13
N LEU A 147 -20.87 -9.22 11.96
CA LEU A 147 -22.22 -9.26 12.53
C LEU A 147 -22.50 -10.47 13.42
N ARG A 148 -21.52 -10.90 14.22
CA ARG A 148 -21.63 -12.05 15.15
C ARG A 148 -22.08 -13.36 14.48
N ARG A 149 -21.92 -13.47 13.16
CA ARG A 149 -22.51 -14.55 12.36
C ARG A 149 -21.91 -15.92 12.64
N ALA A 150 -20.63 -15.94 13.01
CA ALA A 150 -19.90 -17.14 13.35
C ALA A 150 -18.80 -16.79 14.36
N PRO A 151 -18.36 -17.77 15.17
CA PRO A 151 -17.17 -17.66 15.99
C PRO A 151 -15.93 -17.26 15.18
N SER A 152 -15.00 -16.54 15.82
CA SER A 152 -13.62 -16.39 15.34
C SER A 152 -12.87 -17.71 15.44
N VAL A 153 -11.88 -17.86 14.57
CA VAL A 153 -11.04 -19.04 14.48
C VAL A 153 -9.58 -18.62 14.35
N VAL A 154 -8.72 -19.40 14.99
CA VAL A 154 -7.29 -19.45 14.67
C VAL A 154 -7.13 -20.62 13.73
N GLU A 155 -6.62 -20.36 12.52
CA GLU A 155 -6.47 -21.39 11.50
C GLU A 155 -5.10 -21.28 10.83
N ASP A 156 -4.53 -22.45 10.50
CA ASP A 156 -3.35 -22.54 9.65
C ASP A 156 -3.64 -21.92 8.28
N THR A 157 -2.79 -20.99 7.87
CA THR A 157 -2.88 -20.32 6.57
C THR A 157 -2.56 -21.27 5.41
N LYS A 158 -1.85 -22.37 5.68
CA LYS A 158 -1.23 -23.25 4.69
C LYS A 158 -0.33 -22.50 3.72
N GLY A 159 0.26 -21.40 4.18
CA GLY A 159 1.06 -20.46 3.40
C GLY A 159 0.24 -19.52 2.49
N TRP A 160 -1.09 -19.47 2.60
CA TRP A 160 -1.96 -18.64 1.77
C TRP A 160 -2.78 -17.64 2.58
N VAL A 161 -2.81 -16.40 2.11
CA VAL A 161 -3.61 -15.33 2.70
C VAL A 161 -4.38 -14.55 1.65
N GLN A 162 -5.39 -13.80 2.08
CA GLN A 162 -6.21 -13.03 1.15
C GLN A 162 -5.41 -11.86 0.56
N ALA A 163 -5.45 -11.71 -0.76
CA ALA A 163 -4.85 -10.57 -1.46
C ALA A 163 -5.49 -9.25 -1.03
N GLY A 164 -4.69 -8.20 -0.89
CA GLY A 164 -5.15 -6.93 -0.36
C GLY A 164 -4.01 -5.99 0.05
N ILE A 165 -4.28 -5.19 1.08
CA ILE A 165 -3.30 -4.34 1.76
C ILE A 165 -2.92 -5.02 3.08
N HIS A 166 -1.63 -5.12 3.38
CA HIS A 166 -1.12 -5.72 4.61
C HIS A 166 -0.26 -4.73 5.37
N PHE A 167 -0.50 -4.61 6.67
CA PHE A 167 0.28 -3.78 7.59
C PHE A 167 1.24 -4.71 8.32
N LEU A 168 2.48 -4.77 7.82
CA LEU A 168 3.55 -5.60 8.36
C LEU A 168 4.16 -4.90 9.57
N MET A 169 4.15 -5.58 10.72
CA MET A 169 4.78 -5.13 11.96
C MET A 169 6.20 -5.69 12.00
N ARG A 170 7.19 -4.86 11.73
CA ARG A 170 8.60 -5.24 11.71
C ARG A 170 9.21 -5.21 13.10
N ASP A 171 10.25 -6.02 13.25
CA ASP A 171 11.15 -6.01 14.41
C ASP A 171 10.42 -6.21 15.75
N LEU A 172 9.30 -6.94 15.72
CA LEU A 172 8.55 -7.25 16.94
C LEU A 172 9.36 -8.19 17.83
N PRO A 173 9.49 -7.89 19.14
CA PRO A 173 10.15 -8.80 20.06
C PRO A 173 9.33 -10.11 20.19
N GLU A 174 10.00 -11.22 20.51
CA GLU A 174 9.34 -12.54 20.60
C GLU A 174 8.22 -12.55 21.65
N GLU A 175 8.37 -11.76 22.73
CA GLU A 175 7.31 -11.57 23.71
C GLU A 175 6.02 -10.95 23.12
N ALA A 176 6.12 -10.05 22.15
CA ALA A 176 4.97 -9.46 21.48
C ALA A 176 4.28 -10.48 20.58
N LYS A 177 5.07 -11.27 19.84
CA LYS A 177 4.56 -12.37 18.99
C LYS A 177 3.84 -13.41 19.85
N GLN A 178 4.42 -13.78 20.99
CA GLN A 178 3.79 -14.70 21.93
C GLN A 178 2.52 -14.13 22.56
N ALA A 179 2.52 -12.86 22.96
CA ALA A 179 1.32 -12.19 23.49
C ALA A 179 0.18 -12.19 22.46
N ILE A 180 0.47 -11.99 21.18
CA ILE A 180 -0.51 -12.11 20.10
C ILE A 180 -1.08 -13.52 20.00
N ARG A 181 -0.24 -14.57 20.06
CA ARG A 181 -0.70 -15.97 20.02
C ARG A 181 -1.65 -16.28 21.19
N VAL A 182 -1.27 -15.88 22.41
CA VAL A 182 -2.10 -16.07 23.62
C VAL A 182 -3.43 -15.33 23.48
N ALA A 183 -3.41 -14.04 23.12
CA ALA A 183 -4.62 -13.27 22.93
C ALA A 183 -5.51 -13.85 21.80
N ALA A 184 -4.92 -14.29 20.69
CA ALA A 184 -5.65 -14.91 19.60
C ALA A 184 -6.34 -16.22 20.02
N ALA A 185 -5.67 -17.04 20.84
CA ALA A 185 -6.23 -18.25 21.42
C ALA A 185 -7.37 -17.93 22.39
N ASP A 186 -7.20 -16.92 23.26
CA ASP A 186 -8.27 -16.46 24.17
C ASP A 186 -9.48 -15.95 23.40
N HIS A 187 -9.27 -15.37 22.22
CA HIS A 187 -10.34 -14.91 21.34
C HIS A 187 -10.89 -15.99 20.41
N HIS A 188 -10.32 -17.19 20.37
CA HIS A 188 -10.84 -18.30 19.59
C HIS A 188 -12.25 -18.69 20.05
N GLY A 189 -13.15 -19.03 19.12
CA GLY A 189 -14.51 -19.47 19.46
C GLY A 189 -15.48 -18.35 19.88
N LYS A 190 -15.03 -17.09 19.99
CA LYS A 190 -15.86 -15.94 20.41
C LYS A 190 -16.52 -15.24 19.22
N LYS A 191 -17.66 -14.56 19.45
CA LYS A 191 -18.39 -13.84 18.39
C LYS A 191 -18.20 -12.32 18.53
N TYR A 192 -17.92 -11.66 17.40
CA TYR A 192 -17.66 -10.22 17.35
C TYR A 192 -18.59 -9.50 16.37
N TRP A 193 -18.78 -8.20 16.59
CA TRP A 193 -19.58 -7.35 15.69
C TRP A 193 -18.96 -7.22 14.31
N THR A 194 -17.64 -7.17 14.21
CA THR A 194 -16.92 -7.12 12.92
C THR A 194 -15.63 -7.92 13.03
N CYS A 195 -15.10 -8.35 11.88
CA CYS A 195 -13.77 -8.96 11.84
C CYS A 195 -12.68 -8.00 12.34
N VAL A 196 -12.82 -6.70 12.04
CA VAL A 196 -11.89 -5.68 12.51
C VAL A 196 -11.94 -5.50 14.03
N ASN A 197 -13.12 -5.46 14.63
CA ASN A 197 -13.23 -5.37 16.09
C ASN A 197 -12.58 -6.56 16.79
N ALA A 198 -12.71 -7.76 16.22
CA ALA A 198 -12.08 -8.96 16.75
C ALA A 198 -10.55 -8.84 16.74
N ASN A 199 -9.97 -8.49 15.58
CA ASN A 199 -8.52 -8.31 15.44
C ASN A 199 -7.99 -7.17 16.32
N ALA A 200 -8.73 -6.06 16.43
CA ALA A 200 -8.36 -4.93 17.28
C ALA A 200 -8.33 -5.31 18.78
N ARG A 201 -9.20 -6.21 19.22
CA ARG A 201 -9.18 -6.75 20.59
C ARG A 201 -8.00 -7.68 20.82
N VAL A 202 -7.69 -8.57 19.87
CA VAL A 202 -6.49 -9.41 19.94
C VAL A 202 -5.24 -8.55 20.10
N LEU A 203 -5.10 -7.49 19.29
CA LEU A 203 -3.97 -6.57 19.40
C LEU A 203 -3.95 -5.85 20.76
N GLU A 204 -5.09 -5.32 21.22
CA GLU A 204 -5.13 -4.64 22.52
C GLU A 204 -4.79 -5.56 23.69
N ASP A 205 -5.38 -6.75 23.73
CA ASP A 205 -5.19 -7.71 24.82
C ASP A 205 -3.76 -8.30 24.76
N ALA A 206 -3.10 -8.28 23.59
CA ALA A 206 -1.67 -8.55 23.44
C ALA A 206 -0.77 -7.38 23.89
N GLY A 207 -1.32 -6.21 24.26
CA GLY A 207 -0.58 -5.05 24.77
C GLY A 207 -0.31 -3.95 23.74
N PHE A 208 -0.99 -3.97 22.58
CA PHE A 208 -0.86 -2.94 21.57
C PHE A 208 -1.85 -1.78 21.78
N THR A 209 -1.39 -0.56 21.47
CA THR A 209 -2.22 0.66 21.45
C THR A 209 -1.90 1.48 20.21
N SER A 210 -2.67 2.54 19.96
CA SER A 210 -2.35 3.51 18.91
C SER A 210 -2.46 4.92 19.46
N GLY A 211 -1.32 5.64 19.54
CA GLY A 211 -1.23 6.92 20.24
C GLY A 211 -1.68 6.87 21.70
N GLY A 212 -1.40 5.77 22.39
CA GLY A 212 -1.87 5.50 23.75
C GLY A 212 -3.39 5.23 23.88
N LYS A 213 -4.13 5.18 22.76
CA LYS A 213 -5.57 4.91 22.77
C LYS A 213 -5.85 3.41 22.64
N PRO A 214 -6.86 2.89 23.37
CA PRO A 214 -7.34 1.52 23.20
C PRO A 214 -7.88 1.23 21.79
N LEU A 215 -7.61 0.03 21.27
CA LEU A 215 -8.06 -0.44 19.95
C LEU A 215 -9.44 -1.12 19.99
N ARG A 216 -9.89 -1.66 21.13
CA ARG A 216 -11.13 -2.45 21.28
C ARG A 216 -12.41 -1.70 20.94
N LYS A 217 -12.36 -0.37 20.92
CA LYS A 217 -13.47 0.51 20.54
C LYS A 217 -13.59 0.69 19.02
N ILE A 218 -12.66 0.15 18.25
CA ILE A 218 -12.64 0.26 16.79
C ILE A 218 -13.44 -0.91 16.19
N TYR A 219 -14.41 -0.57 15.34
CA TYR A 219 -15.31 -1.54 14.73
C TYR A 219 -15.14 -1.68 13.22
N PHE A 220 -14.57 -0.70 12.53
CA PHE A 220 -14.56 -0.69 11.07
C PHE A 220 -13.14 -0.56 10.51
N PRO A 221 -12.83 -1.25 9.40
CA PRO A 221 -11.52 -1.19 8.76
C PRO A 221 -10.97 0.23 8.56
N VAL A 222 -11.76 1.16 8.02
CA VAL A 222 -11.34 2.55 7.78
C VAL A 222 -10.91 3.23 9.08
N ALA A 223 -11.64 3.00 10.17
CA ALA A 223 -11.31 3.57 11.48
C ALA A 223 -10.02 2.99 12.06
N LEU A 224 -9.78 1.69 11.90
CA LEU A 224 -8.54 1.05 12.35
C LEU A 224 -7.34 1.55 11.54
N LEU A 225 -7.48 1.54 10.22
CA LEU A 225 -6.46 1.98 9.28
C LEU A 225 -6.08 3.44 9.52
N ARG A 226 -7.07 4.34 9.64
CA ARG A 226 -6.80 5.72 10.02
C ARG A 226 -6.07 5.78 11.36
N THR A 227 -6.60 5.14 12.40
CA THR A 227 -6.00 5.22 13.74
C THR A 227 -4.52 4.84 13.74
N ILE A 228 -4.15 3.75 13.07
CA ILE A 228 -2.75 3.30 12.93
C ILE A 228 -1.92 4.31 12.12
N GLU A 229 -2.45 4.81 10.99
CA GLU A 229 -1.76 5.82 10.16
C GLU A 229 -1.60 7.18 10.85
N GLU A 230 -2.55 7.58 11.70
CA GLU A 230 -2.51 8.90 12.35
C GLU A 230 -1.61 8.92 13.57
N ASN A 231 -1.60 7.85 14.35
CA ASN A 231 -0.93 7.83 15.63
C ASN A 231 0.22 6.82 15.70
N GLY A 232 0.40 5.97 14.68
CA GLY A 232 1.29 4.81 14.77
C GLY A 232 0.67 3.68 15.60
N LEU A 233 1.37 2.55 15.63
CA LEU A 233 1.08 1.42 16.49
C LEU A 233 2.17 1.35 17.57
N PHE A 234 1.80 1.07 18.81
CA PHE A 234 2.74 0.94 19.93
C PHE A 234 2.52 -0.39 20.65
N TYR A 235 3.61 -1.05 21.03
CA TYR A 235 3.59 -2.21 21.91
C TYR A 235 4.17 -1.79 23.27
N ARG A 236 3.38 -1.87 24.34
CA ARG A 236 3.80 -1.44 25.70
C ARG A 236 4.47 -0.05 25.74
N GLY A 237 3.94 0.88 24.93
CA GLY A 237 4.46 2.26 24.83
C GLY A 237 5.63 2.45 23.86
N GLN A 238 6.22 1.38 23.33
CA GLN A 238 7.29 1.46 22.32
C GLN A 238 6.71 1.49 20.91
N PRO A 239 7.20 2.37 20.01
CA PRO A 239 6.69 2.45 18.65
C PRO A 239 7.01 1.17 17.87
N VAL A 240 6.02 0.67 17.15
CA VAL A 240 6.15 -0.48 16.24
C VAL A 240 6.41 0.04 14.85
N ASN A 241 7.43 -0.49 14.19
CA ASN A 241 7.72 -0.18 12.79
C ASN A 241 6.67 -0.87 11.89
N VAL A 242 5.84 -0.09 11.21
CA VAL A 242 4.76 -0.62 10.36
C VAL A 242 5.04 -0.29 8.90
N GLU A 243 5.20 -1.32 8.06
CA GLU A 243 5.30 -1.17 6.61
C GLU A 243 4.01 -1.62 5.91
N VAL A 244 3.61 -0.89 4.87
CA VAL A 244 2.41 -1.22 4.09
C VAL A 244 2.79 -1.99 2.82
N PHE A 245 2.22 -3.18 2.66
CA PHE A 245 2.40 -4.04 1.49
C PHE A 245 1.11 -4.11 0.70
N ARG A 246 1.20 -3.96 -0.63
CA ARG A 246 0.08 -4.13 -1.55
C ARG A 246 0.28 -5.38 -2.39
N THR A 247 -0.61 -6.35 -2.22
CA THR A 247 -0.65 -7.59 -3.01
C THR A 247 -1.83 -7.62 -3.98
N SER A 248 -2.79 -6.71 -3.81
CA SER A 248 -3.90 -6.53 -4.74
C SER A 248 -3.47 -5.74 -5.98
N ARG A 249 -3.93 -6.14 -7.16
CA ARG A 249 -3.73 -5.40 -8.43
C ARG A 249 -4.54 -4.09 -8.50
N THR A 250 -5.49 -3.91 -7.58
CA THR A 250 -6.27 -2.67 -7.46
C THR A 250 -5.39 -1.60 -6.80
N PRO A 251 -5.33 -0.37 -7.34
CA PRO A 251 -4.66 0.76 -6.69
C PRO A 251 -5.08 0.95 -5.23
N VAL A 252 -4.20 1.45 -4.36
CA VAL A 252 -4.46 1.51 -2.91
C VAL A 252 -5.68 2.36 -2.59
N GLU A 253 -5.85 3.51 -3.24
CA GLU A 253 -7.03 4.35 -3.04
C GLU A 253 -8.31 3.64 -3.50
N ASP A 254 -8.30 3.01 -4.69
CA ASP A 254 -9.46 2.25 -5.17
C ASP A 254 -9.78 1.06 -4.25
N PHE A 255 -8.77 0.43 -3.68
CA PHE A 255 -8.93 -0.65 -2.72
C PHE A 255 -9.51 -0.15 -1.40
N GLY A 256 -8.97 0.94 -0.84
CA GLY A 256 -9.53 1.65 0.30
C GLY A 256 -10.98 2.07 0.03
N MET A 257 -11.28 2.52 -1.18
CA MET A 257 -12.63 2.85 -1.60
C MET A 257 -13.56 1.64 -1.65
N ALA A 258 -13.05 0.50 -2.11
CA ALA A 258 -13.80 -0.75 -2.07
C ALA A 258 -14.05 -1.23 -0.63
N ILE A 259 -13.13 -0.96 0.31
CA ILE A 259 -13.33 -1.19 1.75
C ILE A 259 -14.48 -0.31 2.28
N VAL A 260 -14.47 1.00 2.03
CA VAL A 260 -15.58 1.92 2.44
C VAL A 260 -16.92 1.44 1.87
N GLY A 261 -16.93 1.07 0.58
CA GLY A 261 -18.11 0.54 -0.08
C GLY A 261 -18.57 -0.81 0.50
N ALA A 262 -17.63 -1.64 0.95
CA ALA A 262 -17.94 -2.88 1.65
C ALA A 262 -18.55 -2.59 3.02
N GLU A 263 -17.92 -1.73 3.83
CA GLU A 263 -18.41 -1.32 5.15
C GLU A 263 -19.87 -0.83 5.08
N SER A 264 -20.14 0.18 4.24
CA SER A 264 -21.47 0.77 4.07
C SER A 264 -22.54 -0.23 3.63
N LYS A 265 -22.15 -1.22 2.80
CA LYS A 265 -23.05 -2.28 2.33
C LYS A 265 -23.04 -3.53 3.22
N THR A 266 -22.43 -3.51 4.40
CA THR A 266 -22.31 -4.71 5.23
C THR A 266 -23.69 -5.22 5.64
N LEU A 267 -24.54 -4.36 6.20
CA LEU A 267 -25.90 -4.73 6.60
C LEU A 267 -26.74 -5.19 5.40
N SER A 268 -26.77 -4.41 4.31
CA SER A 268 -27.59 -4.74 3.13
C SER A 268 -27.16 -6.03 2.42
N ARG A 269 -25.86 -6.31 2.31
CA ARG A 269 -25.34 -7.58 1.77
C ARG A 269 -25.76 -8.77 2.64
N HIS A 270 -25.80 -8.57 3.95
CA HIS A 270 -26.22 -9.61 4.89
C HIS A 270 -27.73 -9.85 4.87
N SER A 271 -28.55 -8.79 4.85
CA SER A 271 -30.01 -8.92 4.66
C SER A 271 -30.34 -9.62 3.35
N LYS A 272 -29.66 -9.26 2.25
CA LYS A 272 -29.83 -9.95 0.97
C LYS A 272 -29.45 -11.43 1.04
N ARG A 273 -28.33 -11.80 1.67
CA ARG A 273 -27.93 -13.20 1.84
C ARG A 273 -28.91 -13.99 2.72
N ALA A 274 -29.47 -13.37 3.75
CA ALA A 274 -30.49 -13.98 4.60
C ALA A 274 -31.79 -14.23 3.82
N ILE A 275 -32.24 -13.24 3.05
CA ILE A 275 -33.38 -13.35 2.13
C ILE A 275 -33.11 -14.44 1.07
N ASP A 276 -31.93 -14.43 0.43
CA ASP A 276 -31.54 -15.44 -0.56
C ASP A 276 -31.47 -16.86 0.03
N LYS A 277 -31.11 -17.01 1.31
CA LYS A 277 -31.11 -18.29 2.02
C LYS A 277 -32.54 -18.74 2.34
N TRP A 278 -33.40 -17.82 2.74
CA TRP A 278 -34.82 -18.06 2.98
C TRP A 278 -35.57 -18.43 1.69
N LEU A 279 -35.33 -17.71 0.59
CA LEU A 279 -35.87 -18.01 -0.75
C LEU A 279 -35.40 -19.36 -1.29
N ARG A 280 -34.17 -19.79 -0.98
CA ARG A 280 -33.67 -21.12 -1.33
C ARG A 280 -34.32 -22.26 -0.53
N GLY A 281 -34.90 -21.95 0.63
CA GLY A 281 -35.63 -22.91 1.48
C GLY A 281 -37.11 -23.06 1.12
N THR A 282 -37.66 -22.19 0.26
CA THR A 282 -39.05 -22.27 -0.21
C THR A 282 -39.11 -22.90 -1.62
N LYS A 283 -40.26 -23.50 -2.01
CA LYS A 283 -40.48 -24.07 -3.37
C LYS A 283 -40.37 -23.03 -4.51
N LEU A 284 -40.14 -21.75 -4.19
CA LEU A 284 -39.94 -20.63 -5.11
C LEU A 284 -38.50 -20.60 -5.71
N LYS A 285 -37.97 -21.76 -6.11
CA LYS A 285 -36.63 -21.87 -6.74
C LYS A 285 -36.51 -21.06 -8.04
N TRP A 286 -37.63 -20.81 -8.74
CA TRP A 286 -37.64 -20.17 -10.07
C TRP A 286 -37.30 -18.68 -10.05
N LEU A 287 -37.57 -17.95 -8.96
CA LEU A 287 -37.23 -16.53 -8.81
C LEU A 287 -35.74 -16.29 -8.52
N THR A 288 -35.00 -17.33 -8.13
CA THR A 288 -33.54 -17.28 -7.95
C THR A 288 -32.81 -17.65 -9.24
N THR A 289 -33.17 -17.01 -10.35
CA THR A 289 -32.41 -17.16 -11.60
C THR A 289 -30.99 -16.66 -11.35
N LYS A 290 -30.06 -17.61 -11.31
CA LYS A 290 -28.64 -17.37 -11.10
C LYS A 290 -28.14 -16.37 -12.12
N ARG A 291 -27.92 -15.13 -11.69
CA ARG A 291 -26.92 -14.27 -12.31
C ARG A 291 -25.57 -14.91 -12.00
N LYS A 292 -25.20 -15.95 -12.77
CA LYS A 292 -23.81 -16.40 -12.88
C LYS A 292 -23.07 -15.19 -13.44
N LEU A 293 -22.60 -14.30 -12.57
CA LEU A 293 -21.45 -13.50 -12.93
C LEU A 293 -20.36 -14.53 -13.19
N SER A 294 -20.09 -14.75 -14.47
CA SER A 294 -18.87 -15.37 -14.94
C SER A 294 -17.73 -14.63 -14.27
N GLN A 295 -17.24 -15.15 -13.15
CA GLN A 295 -15.90 -14.87 -12.69
C GLN A 295 -15.02 -15.63 -13.66
N LYS A 296 -14.77 -15.02 -14.84
CA LYS A 296 -13.63 -15.40 -15.66
C LYS A 296 -12.44 -15.43 -14.70
N GLY A 297 -11.84 -16.61 -14.53
CA GLY A 297 -10.61 -16.76 -13.77
C GLY A 297 -9.66 -15.66 -14.23
N ALA A 298 -9.11 -14.92 -13.28
CA ALA A 298 -8.17 -13.86 -13.61
C ALA A 298 -7.01 -14.51 -14.36
N VAL A 299 -6.94 -14.27 -15.66
CA VAL A 299 -5.81 -14.69 -16.48
C VAL A 299 -4.60 -13.97 -15.91
N TRP A 300 -3.53 -14.73 -15.74
CA TRP A 300 -2.21 -14.21 -15.41
C TRP A 300 -1.80 -13.30 -16.56
N GLU A 301 -1.98 -11.99 -16.39
CA GLU A 301 -1.33 -10.99 -17.22
C GLU A 301 -0.13 -10.51 -16.44
N GLU A 302 1.02 -11.05 -16.80
CA GLU A 302 2.32 -10.51 -16.42
C GLU A 302 2.35 -9.06 -16.94
N ARG A 303 2.49 -8.10 -16.01
CA ARG A 303 2.71 -6.71 -16.40
C ARG A 303 4.20 -6.55 -16.68
N GLU A 304 4.52 -5.90 -17.78
CA GLU A 304 5.87 -5.42 -18.03
C GLU A 304 6.24 -4.46 -16.90
N ILE A 305 7.38 -4.70 -16.25
CA ILE A 305 7.93 -3.84 -15.20
C ILE A 305 9.29 -3.37 -15.70
N ALA A 306 9.47 -2.04 -15.76
CA ALA A 306 10.76 -1.47 -16.06
C ALA A 306 11.82 -1.90 -15.04
N PRO A 307 13.07 -2.17 -15.47
CA PRO A 307 14.15 -2.38 -14.52
C PRO A 307 14.29 -1.18 -13.60
N SER A 308 14.62 -1.43 -12.32
CA SER A 308 14.98 -0.36 -11.40
C SER A 308 16.30 0.27 -11.83
N LEU A 309 16.50 1.54 -11.48
CA LEU A 309 17.82 2.16 -11.61
C LEU A 309 18.86 1.38 -10.77
N PRO A 310 20.15 1.40 -11.16
CA PRO A 310 21.21 0.66 -10.47
C PRO A 310 21.24 0.90 -8.96
N GLU A 311 21.29 -0.18 -8.19
CA GLU A 311 21.47 -0.09 -6.74
C GLU A 311 22.91 0.35 -6.39
N GLY A 312 23.08 1.04 -5.26
CA GLY A 312 24.38 1.52 -4.79
C GLY A 312 24.88 2.82 -5.45
N VAL A 313 24.19 3.34 -6.47
CA VAL A 313 24.45 4.68 -7.00
C VAL A 313 23.83 5.74 -6.09
N LYS A 314 24.64 6.73 -5.70
CA LYS A 314 24.15 7.86 -4.89
C LYS A 314 23.49 8.90 -5.79
N TYR A 315 22.16 8.87 -5.83
CA TYR A 315 21.36 9.90 -6.47
C TYR A 315 21.20 11.12 -5.56
N LYS A 316 21.10 12.32 -6.14
CA LYS A 316 20.94 13.56 -5.38
C LYS A 316 19.48 13.69 -4.91
N ASP A 317 19.29 13.85 -3.59
CA ASP A 317 17.98 13.97 -2.91
C ASP A 317 17.65 15.45 -2.74
N ASP A 318 17.27 16.14 -3.83
CA ASP A 318 17.05 17.60 -3.86
C ASP A 318 15.79 18.01 -4.66
N LEU A 319 14.91 17.04 -4.94
CA LEU A 319 13.65 17.28 -5.64
C LEU A 319 12.52 17.31 -4.62
N ASP A 320 11.99 18.50 -4.32
CA ASP A 320 10.84 18.64 -3.41
C ASP A 320 9.57 18.17 -4.11
N VAL A 321 8.99 17.07 -3.60
CA VAL A 321 7.78 16.47 -4.18
C VAL A 321 6.58 16.71 -3.29
N ARG A 322 5.46 17.11 -3.90
CA ARG A 322 4.19 17.36 -3.22
C ARG A 322 3.05 16.67 -3.94
N VAL A 323 2.02 16.28 -3.20
CA VAL A 323 0.84 15.60 -3.76
C VAL A 323 -0.44 16.31 -3.38
N SER A 324 -1.34 16.51 -4.34
CA SER A 324 -2.62 17.14 -4.07
C SER A 324 -3.51 16.29 -3.17
N VAL A 325 -4.12 16.94 -2.19
CA VAL A 325 -5.08 16.33 -1.28
C VAL A 325 -6.44 16.96 -1.52
N PRO A 326 -7.51 16.16 -1.71
CA PRO A 326 -8.85 16.68 -1.94
C PRO A 326 -9.45 17.27 -0.64
N SER A 327 -10.47 18.11 -0.80
CA SER A 327 -11.39 18.47 0.28
C SER A 327 -12.23 17.26 0.69
N GLN A 328 -13.04 17.37 1.76
CA GLN A 328 -13.99 16.31 2.10
C GLN A 328 -15.01 16.05 0.97
N ARG A 329 -15.50 17.11 0.30
CA ARG A 329 -16.41 16.96 -0.84
C ARG A 329 -15.67 16.42 -2.06
N GLY A 330 -14.45 16.88 -2.31
CA GLY A 330 -13.59 16.34 -3.35
C GLY A 330 -13.26 14.86 -3.15
N PHE A 331 -13.11 14.42 -1.90
CA PHE A 331 -12.96 13.00 -1.56
C PHE A 331 -14.20 12.21 -1.98
N LEU A 332 -15.42 12.69 -1.68
CA LEU A 332 -16.67 12.07 -2.14
C LEU A 332 -16.75 12.00 -3.68
N VAL A 333 -16.31 13.06 -4.37
CA VAL A 333 -16.24 13.08 -5.83
C VAL A 333 -15.24 12.04 -6.34
N ARG A 334 -14.06 11.93 -5.73
CA ARG A 334 -13.09 10.87 -6.03
C ARG A 334 -13.62 9.47 -5.71
N MET A 335 -14.51 9.31 -4.74
CA MET A 335 -15.18 8.01 -4.53
C MET A 335 -15.99 7.57 -5.75
N LEU A 336 -16.58 8.53 -6.47
CA LEU A 336 -17.42 8.27 -7.64
C LEU A 336 -16.62 8.23 -8.93
N TRP A 337 -15.60 9.09 -9.08
CA TRP A 337 -14.86 9.26 -10.33
C TRP A 337 -13.48 8.57 -10.34
N GLY A 338 -12.98 8.20 -9.15
CA GLY A 338 -11.68 7.60 -8.90
C GLY A 338 -10.58 8.61 -8.51
N PRO A 339 -9.34 8.13 -8.26
CA PRO A 339 -8.22 8.94 -7.78
C PRO A 339 -7.63 9.93 -8.80
N HIS A 340 -7.58 11.23 -8.48
CA HIS A 340 -7.08 12.29 -9.37
C HIS A 340 -6.03 13.15 -8.67
N HIS A 341 -4.84 12.59 -8.45
CA HIS A 341 -3.74 13.31 -7.80
C HIS A 341 -2.95 14.18 -8.79
N LEU A 342 -2.56 15.34 -8.31
CA LEU A 342 -1.56 16.19 -8.94
C LEU A 342 -0.27 16.00 -8.14
N PHE A 343 0.78 15.56 -8.80
CA PHE A 343 2.12 15.50 -8.24
C PHE A 343 2.86 16.75 -8.70
N GLU A 344 3.43 17.50 -7.77
CA GLU A 344 4.29 18.64 -8.07
C GLU A 344 5.72 18.29 -7.70
N VAL A 345 6.66 18.62 -8.58
CA VAL A 345 8.09 18.49 -8.35
C VAL A 345 8.72 19.87 -8.52
N ARG A 346 9.39 20.34 -7.47
CA ARG A 346 10.19 21.56 -7.47
C ARG A 346 11.67 21.18 -7.44
N GLN A 347 12.49 21.97 -8.14
CA GLN A 347 13.92 21.71 -8.31
C GLN A 347 14.68 23.03 -8.46
N ASN A 348 15.94 23.05 -8.00
CA ASN A 348 16.84 24.21 -8.09
C ASN A 348 18.10 23.91 -8.91
N ARG A 349 18.10 22.85 -9.71
CA ARG A 349 19.25 22.38 -10.49
C ARG A 349 19.47 23.24 -11.74
N VAL A 350 18.41 23.63 -12.43
CA VAL A 350 18.45 24.45 -13.65
C VAL A 350 17.24 25.38 -13.73
N ALA A 351 17.39 26.56 -14.33
CA ALA A 351 16.26 27.45 -14.55
C ALA A 351 15.42 26.99 -15.75
N VAL A 352 14.10 26.96 -15.59
CA VAL A 352 13.17 26.56 -16.67
C VAL A 352 13.28 27.51 -17.88
N SER A 353 13.50 28.80 -17.63
CA SER A 353 13.60 29.84 -18.65
C SER A 353 14.75 29.64 -19.63
N ASP A 354 15.81 28.94 -19.23
CA ASP A 354 16.99 28.71 -20.08
C ASP A 354 16.67 27.75 -21.23
N PHE A 355 15.65 26.91 -21.06
CA PHE A 355 15.20 25.92 -22.03
C PHE A 355 13.83 26.27 -22.62
N LEU A 356 12.91 26.78 -21.79
CA LEU A 356 11.53 27.11 -22.15
C LEU A 356 11.22 28.58 -21.82
N PRO A 357 11.80 29.54 -22.56
CA PRO A 357 11.69 30.98 -22.26
C PRO A 357 10.30 31.56 -22.51
N ASP A 358 9.49 30.92 -23.35
CA ASP A 358 8.17 31.40 -23.74
C ASP A 358 7.06 30.84 -22.85
N LYS A 359 6.00 31.65 -22.66
CA LYS A 359 4.77 31.23 -21.98
C LYS A 359 3.73 30.79 -23.00
N LEU A 360 3.12 29.64 -22.77
CA LEU A 360 2.02 29.12 -23.58
C LEU A 360 0.70 29.74 -23.17
N ARG A 361 -0.05 30.25 -24.16
CA ARG A 361 -1.40 30.76 -23.95
C ARG A 361 -2.42 29.62 -24.04
N ALA A 362 -3.36 29.58 -23.10
CA ALA A 362 -4.45 28.60 -23.15
C ALA A 362 -5.41 28.91 -24.32
N TYR A 363 -5.62 27.92 -25.17
CA TYR A 363 -6.44 27.99 -26.39
C TYR A 363 -5.97 29.09 -27.35
N PRO A 364 -4.77 28.93 -27.97
CA PRO A 364 -4.17 29.97 -28.81
C PRO A 364 -4.87 30.16 -30.17
N GLN A 365 -5.80 29.28 -30.54
CA GLN A 365 -6.52 29.33 -31.82
C GLN A 365 -7.34 30.62 -31.96
N GLU A 366 -7.11 31.37 -33.04
CA GLU A 366 -7.85 32.61 -33.33
C GLU A 366 -9.33 32.36 -33.66
N LYS A 367 -9.65 31.23 -34.31
CA LYS A 367 -11.03 30.84 -34.70
C LYS A 367 -11.38 29.43 -34.19
N PRO A 368 -11.61 29.25 -32.88
CA PRO A 368 -12.03 27.96 -32.34
C PRO A 368 -13.44 27.60 -32.84
N SER A 369 -13.68 26.31 -33.10
CA SER A 369 -15.01 25.82 -33.48
C SER A 369 -16.08 26.19 -32.44
N LEU A 370 -17.36 26.27 -32.86
CA LEU A 370 -18.48 26.58 -31.96
C LEU A 370 -18.54 25.64 -30.74
N ALA A 371 -18.25 24.36 -30.94
CA ALA A 371 -18.16 23.39 -29.84
C ALA A 371 -17.02 23.71 -28.85
N THR A 372 -15.87 24.17 -29.35
CA THR A 372 -14.73 24.60 -28.51
C THR A 372 -15.06 25.89 -27.75
N ARG A 373 -15.74 26.84 -28.39
CA ARG A 373 -16.23 28.08 -27.74
C ARG A 373 -17.19 27.77 -26.60
N LEU A 374 -18.17 26.88 -26.82
CA LEU A 374 -19.14 26.48 -25.80
C LEU A 374 -18.47 25.74 -24.64
N LYS A 375 -17.58 24.78 -24.93
CA LYS A 375 -16.81 24.05 -23.91
C LYS A 375 -15.97 25.01 -23.06
N LYS A 376 -15.28 25.97 -23.68
CA LYS A 376 -14.48 26.99 -22.98
C LYS A 376 -15.35 27.92 -22.12
N GLY A 377 -16.46 28.41 -22.68
CA GLY A 377 -17.33 29.40 -22.01
C GLY A 377 -18.15 28.83 -20.85
N LEU A 378 -18.57 27.56 -20.93
CA LEU A 378 -19.49 26.98 -19.94
C LEU A 378 -18.80 25.96 -19.03
N LEU A 379 -18.15 24.93 -19.59
CA LEU A 379 -17.64 23.78 -18.84
C LEU A 379 -16.23 24.00 -18.27
N PHE A 380 -15.40 24.78 -18.96
CA PHE A 380 -14.00 25.01 -18.60
C PHE A 380 -13.69 26.50 -18.38
N SER A 381 -14.70 27.29 -17.98
CA SER A 381 -14.48 28.69 -17.65
C SER A 381 -13.58 28.82 -16.41
N PRO A 382 -12.78 29.90 -16.29
CA PRO A 382 -11.90 30.07 -15.13
C PRO A 382 -12.60 29.95 -13.76
N PRO A 383 -13.82 30.49 -13.55
CA PRO A 383 -14.55 30.29 -12.29
C PRO A 383 -14.90 28.82 -12.02
N VAL A 384 -15.34 28.09 -13.04
CA VAL A 384 -15.69 26.66 -12.92
C VAL A 384 -14.45 25.84 -12.61
N ILE A 385 -13.35 26.06 -13.33
CA ILE A 385 -12.06 25.38 -13.07
C ILE A 385 -11.58 25.68 -11.65
N ARG A 386 -11.64 26.94 -11.21
CA ARG A 386 -11.26 27.33 -9.84
C ARG A 386 -12.14 26.62 -8.79
N GLY A 387 -13.44 26.54 -9.03
CA GLY A 387 -14.38 25.81 -8.17
C GLY A 387 -14.05 24.32 -8.07
N ILE A 388 -13.81 23.65 -9.21
CA ILE A 388 -13.43 22.23 -9.23
C ILE A 388 -12.09 22.03 -8.51
N ARG A 389 -11.09 22.87 -8.76
CA ARG A 389 -9.78 22.78 -8.11
C ARG A 389 -9.85 22.99 -6.60
N ARG A 390 -10.70 23.90 -6.12
CA ARG A 390 -10.93 24.10 -4.69
C ARG A 390 -11.41 22.83 -3.98
N GLU A 391 -12.10 21.94 -4.69
CA GLU A 391 -12.54 20.67 -4.12
C GLU A 391 -11.53 19.54 -4.36
N LEU A 392 -10.93 19.45 -5.55
CA LEU A 392 -10.06 18.33 -5.90
C LEU A 392 -8.60 18.48 -5.45
N CYS A 393 -8.12 19.71 -5.30
CA CYS A 393 -6.75 20.05 -4.90
C CYS A 393 -6.66 21.35 -4.08
N PRO A 394 -7.44 21.51 -2.98
CA PRO A 394 -7.35 22.69 -2.11
C PRO A 394 -5.99 22.88 -1.44
N ARG A 395 -5.24 21.78 -1.24
CA ARG A 395 -3.96 21.78 -0.53
C ARG A 395 -3.04 20.69 -1.08
N TYR A 396 -1.77 20.82 -0.74
CA TYR A 396 -0.75 19.83 -1.06
C TYR A 396 -0.17 19.25 0.23
N PHE A 397 0.15 17.96 0.17
CA PHE A 397 0.92 17.25 1.18
C PHE A 397 2.37 17.20 0.71
N GLU A 398 3.30 17.63 1.56
CA GLU A 398 4.73 17.60 1.26
C GLU A 398 5.27 16.19 1.50
N LEU A 399 5.84 15.58 0.46
CA LEU A 399 6.57 14.32 0.59
C LEU A 399 8.02 14.55 0.99
N GLY A 400 8.50 15.79 0.96
CA GLY A 400 9.89 16.16 1.18
C GLY A 400 10.77 15.95 -0.04
N GLU A 401 12.09 16.04 0.19
CA GLU A 401 13.09 15.83 -0.83
C GLU A 401 13.13 14.36 -1.27
N ARG A 402 13.21 14.17 -2.59
CA ARG A 402 13.27 12.87 -3.26
C ARG A 402 14.42 12.85 -4.25
N ASP A 403 14.97 11.65 -4.42
CA ASP A 403 15.98 11.37 -5.41
C ASP A 403 15.34 10.88 -6.72
N GLU A 404 16.14 10.84 -7.78
CA GLU A 404 15.69 10.44 -9.12
C GLU A 404 15.17 9.00 -9.17
N ALA A 405 15.72 8.09 -8.36
CA ALA A 405 15.27 6.71 -8.29
C ALA A 405 13.88 6.59 -7.65
N LYS A 406 13.56 7.43 -6.67
CA LYS A 406 12.21 7.55 -6.09
C LYS A 406 11.23 8.09 -7.15
N ILE A 407 11.61 9.11 -7.92
CA ILE A 407 10.77 9.65 -9.01
C ILE A 407 10.51 8.59 -10.10
N HIS A 408 11.53 7.86 -10.51
CA HIS A 408 11.41 6.78 -11.51
C HIS A 408 10.46 5.67 -11.05
N ARG A 409 10.50 5.30 -9.76
CA ARG A 409 9.59 4.33 -9.14
C ARG A 409 8.15 4.85 -8.99
N MET A 410 7.97 6.17 -8.87
CA MET A 410 6.63 6.77 -8.82
C MET A 410 5.90 6.69 -10.17
N LEU A 411 6.64 6.69 -11.29
CA LEU A 411 6.07 6.49 -12.62
C LEU A 411 5.85 4.99 -12.88
N LEU A 412 4.60 4.57 -13.01
CA LEU A 412 4.25 3.21 -13.40
C LEU A 412 4.61 2.92 -14.85
N THR A 413 5.06 1.70 -15.14
CA THR A 413 5.31 1.21 -16.50
C THR A 413 4.02 1.20 -17.32
N ASP A 414 4.05 1.85 -18.48
CA ASP A 414 2.99 1.91 -19.48
C ASP A 414 3.06 0.70 -20.41
N SER A 415 1.90 0.20 -20.82
CA SER A 415 1.76 -0.85 -21.82
C SER A 415 0.41 -0.70 -22.50
N GLU A 416 0.24 -1.28 -23.70
CA GLU A 416 -1.04 -1.25 -24.42
C GLU A 416 -2.19 -1.81 -23.57
N LYS A 417 -1.92 -2.88 -22.82
CA LYS A 417 -2.91 -3.53 -21.93
C LYS A 417 -3.17 -2.71 -20.66
N ASN A 418 -2.15 -2.03 -20.13
CA ASN A 418 -2.22 -1.28 -18.87
C ASN A 418 -1.60 0.11 -19.05
N PRO A 419 -2.31 1.05 -19.68
CA PRO A 419 -1.78 2.39 -19.90
C PRO A 419 -1.68 3.16 -18.58
N ASN A 420 -0.52 3.77 -18.36
CA ASN A 420 -0.10 4.57 -17.22
C ASN A 420 0.51 5.90 -17.67
N LYS A 421 -0.13 6.56 -18.66
CA LYS A 421 0.23 7.91 -19.08
C LYS A 421 -0.22 8.97 -18.07
N PHE A 422 0.59 10.02 -17.95
CA PHE A 422 0.35 11.19 -17.14
C PHE A 422 0.29 12.42 -18.04
N ASN A 423 -0.58 13.37 -17.73
CA ASN A 423 -0.42 14.73 -18.20
C ASN A 423 0.82 15.34 -17.55
N LEU A 424 1.66 15.99 -18.36
CA LEU A 424 2.84 16.72 -17.95
C LEU A 424 2.61 18.22 -18.13
N PHE A 425 3.03 19.00 -17.13
CA PHE A 425 3.15 20.45 -17.20
C PHE A 425 4.47 20.91 -16.65
N VAL A 426 4.99 21.96 -17.25
CA VAL A 426 6.11 22.71 -16.69
C VAL A 426 5.70 24.16 -16.59
N THR A 427 5.84 24.73 -15.40
CA THR A 427 5.79 26.18 -15.16
C THR A 427 7.20 26.68 -14.87
N GLY A 428 7.40 27.99 -14.71
CA GLY A 428 8.71 28.53 -14.34
C GLY A 428 9.27 28.01 -13.01
N GLU A 429 8.43 27.47 -12.12
CA GLU A 429 8.82 27.04 -10.77
C GLU A 429 8.72 25.52 -10.55
N LYS A 430 7.91 24.81 -11.33
CA LYS A 430 7.57 23.42 -11.01
C LYS A 430 7.16 22.58 -12.20
N ILE A 431 7.36 21.28 -12.05
CA ILE A 431 6.83 20.24 -12.93
C ILE A 431 5.58 19.65 -12.27
N ILE A 432 4.48 19.51 -13.01
CA ILE A 432 3.22 18.96 -12.50
C ILE A 432 2.83 17.74 -13.32
N LEU A 433 2.56 16.63 -12.64
CA LEU A 433 2.08 15.39 -13.24
C LEU A 433 0.66 15.07 -12.75
N SER A 434 -0.20 14.59 -13.64
CA SER A 434 -1.55 14.10 -13.29
C SER A 434 -1.90 12.86 -14.08
N ARG A 435 -2.40 11.81 -13.42
CA ARG A 435 -2.72 10.54 -14.09
C ARG A 435 -3.91 10.70 -15.06
N LEU A 436 -3.79 10.17 -16.27
CA LEU A 436 -4.83 10.30 -17.31
C LEU A 436 -5.99 9.31 -17.16
N LYS A 437 -5.70 8.09 -16.69
CA LYS A 437 -6.68 7.01 -16.59
C LYS A 437 -6.98 6.73 -15.13
N VAL A 438 -8.25 6.90 -14.77
CA VAL A 438 -8.67 6.85 -13.38
C VAL A 438 -9.72 5.78 -13.18
N ARG A 439 -10.87 5.85 -13.87
CA ARG A 439 -11.86 4.77 -13.79
C ARG A 439 -13.00 4.85 -14.81
N PHE A 440 -13.43 6.06 -15.17
CA PHE A 440 -14.66 6.28 -15.94
C PHE A 440 -14.38 7.16 -17.15
N PRO A 441 -14.58 6.69 -18.40
CA PRO A 441 -14.17 7.41 -19.60
C PRO A 441 -14.66 8.87 -19.69
N LYS A 442 -15.88 9.15 -19.20
CA LYS A 442 -16.42 10.52 -19.19
C LYS A 442 -15.76 11.43 -18.15
N ALA A 443 -15.49 10.91 -16.95
CA ALA A 443 -14.81 11.67 -15.90
C ALA A 443 -13.33 11.85 -16.27
N ASP A 444 -12.68 10.77 -16.70
CA ASP A 444 -11.31 10.77 -17.22
C ASP A 444 -11.16 11.78 -18.37
N TRP A 445 -12.14 11.92 -19.27
CA TRP A 445 -12.12 12.94 -20.33
C TRP A 445 -12.18 14.39 -19.82
N ILE A 446 -12.95 14.67 -18.77
CA ILE A 446 -13.01 16.01 -18.15
C ILE A 446 -11.70 16.29 -17.40
N MET A 447 -11.23 15.31 -16.64
CA MET A 447 -10.11 15.41 -15.72
C MET A 447 -8.74 15.39 -16.41
N SER A 448 -8.66 14.77 -17.60
CA SER A 448 -7.49 14.80 -18.48
C SER A 448 -7.28 16.14 -19.17
N LYS A 449 -8.22 17.10 -19.08
CA LYS A 449 -8.03 18.39 -19.75
C LYS A 449 -6.94 19.20 -19.10
N HIS A 450 -6.00 19.66 -19.93
CA HIS A 450 -4.82 20.33 -19.42
C HIS A 450 -5.15 21.62 -18.64
N VAL A 451 -6.24 22.28 -19.00
CA VAL A 451 -6.74 23.48 -18.31
C VAL A 451 -7.14 23.22 -16.85
N LEU A 452 -7.59 22.01 -16.52
CA LEU A 452 -7.97 21.65 -15.16
C LEU A 452 -6.73 21.44 -14.29
N VAL A 453 -5.71 20.76 -14.85
CA VAL A 453 -4.46 20.43 -14.16
C VAL A 453 -3.55 21.65 -13.99
N SER A 454 -3.50 22.55 -14.98
CA SER A 454 -2.83 23.85 -14.86
C SER A 454 -3.62 24.83 -13.99
N GLY A 455 -4.95 24.74 -13.98
CA GLY A 455 -5.79 25.69 -13.27
C GLY A 455 -5.73 27.10 -13.84
N TYR A 456 -5.43 27.24 -15.14
CA TYR A 456 -5.13 28.52 -15.78
C TYR A 456 -3.92 29.24 -15.16
N ASP A 457 -2.88 28.49 -14.76
CA ASP A 457 -1.60 29.10 -14.39
C ASP A 457 -1.12 30.02 -15.54
N SER A 458 -0.73 31.24 -15.18
CA SER A 458 -0.27 32.27 -16.13
C SER A 458 1.14 32.00 -16.66
N ASP A 459 1.88 31.07 -16.05
CA ASP A 459 3.27 30.77 -16.37
C ASP A 459 3.49 29.34 -16.89
N VAL A 460 2.51 28.79 -17.62
CA VAL A 460 2.70 27.50 -18.29
C VAL A 460 3.76 27.65 -19.39
N ARG A 461 4.83 26.87 -19.31
CA ARG A 461 5.95 26.82 -20.26
C ARG A 461 5.87 25.63 -21.20
N PHE A 462 5.32 24.52 -20.72
CA PHE A 462 5.04 23.34 -21.54
C PHE A 462 3.82 22.58 -21.01
N ALA A 463 3.09 21.92 -21.92
CA ALA A 463 2.02 20.99 -21.55
C ALA A 463 1.91 19.82 -22.54
N GLY A 464 1.85 18.60 -22.05
CA GLY A 464 1.80 17.41 -22.88
C GLY A 464 1.52 16.15 -22.07
N GLU A 465 2.08 15.02 -22.49
CA GLU A 465 1.95 13.73 -21.81
C GLU A 465 3.33 13.12 -21.54
N VAL A 466 3.42 12.31 -20.48
CA VAL A 466 4.63 11.57 -20.09
C VAL A 466 4.29 10.16 -19.61
N TRP A 467 5.12 9.18 -19.92
CA TRP A 467 5.00 7.80 -19.43
C TRP A 467 6.33 7.06 -19.44
N LYS A 468 6.45 6.02 -18.62
CA LYS A 468 7.63 5.15 -18.56
C LYS A 468 7.35 3.87 -19.35
N ASP A 469 8.20 3.49 -20.28
CA ASP A 469 8.05 2.21 -21.00
C ASP A 469 8.70 1.03 -20.25
N LYS A 470 8.59 -0.18 -20.82
CA LYS A 470 9.12 -1.43 -20.25
C LYS A 470 10.63 -1.47 -20.10
N ASP A 471 11.37 -0.64 -20.83
CA ASP A 471 12.82 -0.55 -20.75
C ASP A 471 13.25 0.52 -19.74
N GLY A 472 12.28 1.22 -19.15
CA GLY A 472 12.49 2.27 -18.15
C GLY A 472 12.75 3.65 -18.74
N VAL A 473 12.61 3.82 -20.06
CA VAL A 473 12.74 5.10 -20.75
C VAL A 473 11.48 5.93 -20.55
N ILE A 474 11.66 7.22 -20.28
CA ILE A 474 10.57 8.17 -20.06
C ILE A 474 10.25 8.87 -21.37
N ASN A 475 9.13 8.48 -21.96
CA ASN A 475 8.63 9.05 -23.21
C ASN A 475 7.79 10.29 -22.90
N VAL A 476 7.99 11.34 -23.69
CA VAL A 476 7.30 12.64 -23.56
C VAL A 476 6.80 13.12 -24.92
N ASN A 477 5.60 13.69 -24.96
CA ASN A 477 5.05 14.28 -26.17
C ASN A 477 4.43 15.66 -25.89
N GLY A 478 4.18 16.42 -26.96
CA GLY A 478 3.48 17.70 -26.90
C GLY A 478 1.96 17.60 -27.03
N ASN A 479 1.33 16.46 -26.68
CA ASN A 479 -0.10 16.25 -26.87
C ASN A 479 -0.94 17.09 -25.89
N SER A 480 -1.18 18.35 -26.23
CA SER A 480 -2.10 19.22 -25.50
C SER A 480 -2.98 19.99 -26.46
N GLY A 481 -4.28 19.68 -26.47
CA GLY A 481 -5.27 20.47 -27.21
C GLY A 481 -5.48 21.88 -26.64
N THR A 482 -5.10 22.11 -25.37
CA THR A 482 -5.24 23.41 -24.70
C THR A 482 -4.08 24.34 -25.02
N TYR A 483 -2.83 23.90 -24.89
CA TYR A 483 -1.66 24.78 -24.99
C TYR A 483 -0.86 24.59 -26.28
N GLN A 484 -0.99 23.44 -26.95
CA GLN A 484 -0.43 23.16 -28.28
C GLN A 484 1.06 23.54 -28.42
N PRO A 485 1.98 23.00 -27.59
CA PRO A 485 3.41 23.28 -27.75
C PRO A 485 3.93 22.78 -29.10
N THR A 486 4.98 23.44 -29.61
CA THR A 486 5.65 23.08 -30.85
C THR A 486 6.61 21.90 -30.66
N ASP A 487 7.02 21.26 -31.74
CA ASP A 487 8.02 20.18 -31.70
C ASP A 487 9.40 20.69 -31.21
N GLU A 488 9.75 21.94 -31.51
CA GLU A 488 10.96 22.58 -30.97
C GLU A 488 10.89 22.69 -29.45
N GLN A 489 9.74 23.13 -28.91
CA GLN A 489 9.53 23.20 -27.46
C GLN A 489 9.57 21.80 -26.81
N LEU A 490 9.12 20.76 -27.51
CA LEU A 490 9.23 19.38 -27.04
C LEU A 490 10.69 18.93 -26.91
N LEU A 491 11.54 19.27 -27.88
CA LEU A 491 12.97 18.94 -27.82
C LEU A 491 13.65 19.69 -26.67
N LYS A 492 13.39 21.00 -26.52
CA LYS A 492 13.92 21.79 -25.40
C LYS A 492 13.40 21.30 -24.04
N LEU A 493 12.16 20.81 -23.96
CA LEU A 493 11.64 20.16 -22.76
C LEU A 493 12.46 18.90 -22.43
N VAL A 494 12.75 18.06 -23.41
CA VAL A 494 13.55 16.84 -23.18
C VAL A 494 14.93 17.19 -22.66
N GLU A 495 15.58 18.21 -23.23
CA GLU A 495 16.86 18.71 -22.72
C GLU A 495 16.75 19.22 -21.27
N TYR A 496 15.73 20.02 -20.97
CA TYR A 496 15.44 20.49 -19.61
C TYR A 496 15.26 19.31 -18.63
N LEU A 497 14.42 18.34 -18.98
CA LEU A 497 14.17 17.17 -18.12
C LEU A 497 15.43 16.34 -17.95
N GLN A 498 16.25 16.17 -18.99
CA GLN A 498 17.54 15.48 -18.89
C GLN A 498 18.52 16.20 -17.96
N ARG A 499 18.47 17.53 -17.87
CA ARG A 499 19.28 18.31 -16.91
C ARG A 499 18.74 18.25 -15.48
N VAL A 500 17.42 18.21 -15.32
CA VAL A 500 16.79 18.03 -14.01
C VAL A 500 17.02 16.62 -13.48
N PHE A 501 16.91 15.59 -14.32
CA PHE A 501 17.04 14.18 -13.96
C PHE A 501 18.13 13.48 -14.81
N PRO A 502 19.42 13.78 -14.57
CA PRO A 502 20.55 13.29 -15.38
C PRO A 502 20.69 11.76 -15.41
N SER A 503 20.14 11.05 -14.44
CA SER A 503 20.20 9.59 -14.36
C SER A 503 19.06 8.89 -15.07
N LEU A 504 18.05 9.64 -15.54
CA LEU A 504 16.90 9.12 -16.27
C LEU A 504 17.09 9.35 -17.77
N THR A 505 16.53 8.48 -18.60
CA THR A 505 16.55 8.65 -20.06
C THR A 505 15.21 9.18 -20.54
N PHE A 506 15.22 10.32 -21.23
CA PHE A 506 14.03 10.91 -21.83
C PHE A 506 14.03 10.78 -23.35
N LYS A 507 12.85 10.52 -23.92
CA LYS A 507 12.66 10.40 -25.37
C LYS A 507 11.47 11.24 -25.83
N ALA A 508 11.70 12.09 -26.83
CA ALA A 508 10.63 12.84 -27.48
C ALA A 508 9.85 11.93 -28.45
N GLU A 509 8.53 11.85 -28.25
CA GLU A 509 7.61 11.31 -29.24
C GLU A 509 6.92 12.46 -29.97
N ARG A 510 7.37 12.70 -31.20
CA ARG A 510 6.73 13.66 -32.10
C ARG A 510 5.36 13.15 -32.50
N ARG A 511 4.42 14.08 -32.73
CA ARG A 511 3.13 13.70 -33.30
C ARG A 511 3.39 13.10 -34.67
N THR A 512 3.15 11.80 -34.84
CA THR A 512 2.96 11.25 -36.17
C THR A 512 1.77 12.00 -36.74
N SER A 513 1.98 12.79 -37.79
CA SER A 513 0.90 13.39 -38.55
C SER A 513 -0.05 12.27 -38.93
N LEU A 514 -1.22 12.25 -38.29
CA LEU A 514 -2.34 11.46 -38.76
C LEU A 514 -2.62 11.94 -40.18
N VAL A 515 -2.24 11.13 -41.16
CA VAL A 515 -2.65 11.27 -42.56
C VAL A 515 -4.17 11.12 -42.62
#